data_AF-A0A1I1FL68-F1
#
_entry.id   AF-A0A1I1FL68-F1
#
_cell.length_a   1.000
_cell.length_b   1.000
_cell.length_c   1.000
_cell.angle_alpha   90.00
_cell.angle_beta   90.00
_cell.angle_gamma   90.00
#
_symmetry.space_group_name_H-M   'P 1'
#
loop_
_entity.id
_entity.type
_entity.pdbx_description
1 polymer ?
#
loop_
_entity_poly.entity_id
_entity_poly.type
_entity_poly.pdbx_seq_one_letter_code
_entity_poly.pdbx_strand_id
1 'polypeptide(L)' 'MSNVARQEDPASVERIEHDEFDPVGTLALIAFYFAVLVLLWLFTYFVEFLGNVPTPVVVA' A
#
# COMPACT_ATOMS: atom_id res chain seq x y z
N MET A 1 7.98 48.47 -15.58
CA MET A 1 7.34 47.31 -14.94
C MET A 1 7.38 46.15 -15.92
N SER A 2 8.42 45.32 -15.86
CA SER A 2 8.53 44.10 -16.68
C SER A 2 7.93 42.94 -15.90
N ASN A 3 6.96 42.26 -16.51
CA ASN A 3 6.38 41.04 -15.99
C ASN A 3 7.49 39.99 -15.92
N VAL A 4 7.91 39.65 -14.70
CA VAL A 4 8.64 38.41 -14.43
C VAL A 4 7.63 37.31 -14.65
N ALA A 5 7.47 36.90 -15.91
CA ALA A 5 6.91 35.60 -16.22
C ALA A 5 7.73 34.62 -15.41
N ARG A 6 7.10 34.02 -14.40
CA ARG A 6 7.64 32.91 -13.64
C ARG A 6 8.03 31.85 -14.65
N GLN A 7 9.31 31.83 -15.02
CA GLN A 7 9.91 30.74 -15.75
C GLN A 7 9.87 29.57 -14.78
N GLU A 8 8.81 28.76 -14.87
CA GLU A 8 8.87 27.41 -14.32
C GLU A 8 9.92 26.70 -15.15
N ASP A 9 11.13 26.68 -14.62
CA ASP A 9 12.27 26.03 -15.21
C ASP A 9 11.92 24.54 -15.35
N PRO A 10 11.86 23.97 -16.57
CA PRO A 10 11.65 22.54 -16.76
C PRO A 10 12.78 21.69 -16.12
N ALA A 11 13.89 22.31 -15.69
CA ALA A 11 14.93 21.69 -14.87
C ALA A 11 14.54 21.45 -13.40
N SER A 12 13.38 21.94 -12.95
CA SER A 12 12.84 21.67 -11.60
C SER A 12 12.23 20.27 -11.43
N VAL A 13 12.34 19.40 -12.44
CA VAL A 13 12.09 17.97 -12.25
C VAL A 13 13.31 17.36 -11.57
N GLU A 14 13.29 17.34 -10.24
CA GLU A 14 14.27 16.61 -9.43
C GLU A 14 14.21 15.12 -9.81
N ARG A 15 15.19 14.68 -10.61
CA ARG A 15 15.33 13.27 -10.97
C ARG A 15 15.79 12.54 -9.71
N ILE A 16 14.89 11.75 -9.13
CA ILE A 16 15.26 10.78 -8.08
C ILE A 16 16.27 9.82 -8.70
N GLU A 17 17.54 9.93 -8.28
CA GLU A 17 18.59 8.99 -8.64
C GLU A 17 18.28 7.64 -7.97
N HIS A 18 18.38 6.53 -8.73
CA HIS A 18 18.01 5.20 -8.24
C HIS A 18 18.93 4.67 -7.13
N ASP A 19 20.07 5.33 -6.90
CA ASP A 19 21.04 4.99 -5.86
C ASP A 19 20.51 5.28 -4.44
N GLU A 20 19.49 6.12 -4.30
CA GLU A 20 18.86 6.44 -3.01
C GLU A 20 17.76 5.44 -2.62
N PHE A 21 17.41 4.50 -3.52
CA PHE A 21 16.42 3.48 -3.23
C PHE A 21 16.99 2.40 -2.32
N ASP A 22 16.38 2.19 -1.14
CA ASP A 22 16.68 1.05 -0.27
C ASP A 22 15.75 -0.14 -0.59
N PRO A 23 16.23 -1.16 -1.32
CA PRO A 23 15.42 -2.33 -1.67
C PRO A 23 15.06 -3.18 -0.45
N VAL A 24 15.94 -3.21 0.57
CA VAL A 24 15.74 -4.06 1.76
C VAL A 24 14.69 -3.43 2.67
N GLY A 25 14.79 -2.12 2.91
CA GLY A 25 13.78 -1.37 3.67
C GLY A 25 12.40 -1.43 3.01
N THR A 26 12.35 -1.28 1.69
CA THR A 26 11.08 -1.40 0.94
C THR A 26 10.50 -2.81 1.02
N LEU A 27 11.34 -3.85 0.86
CA LEU A 27 10.90 -5.23 1.01
C LEU A 27 10.39 -5.52 2.42
N ALA A 28 11.05 -4.99 3.46
CA ALA A 28 10.60 -5.13 4.84
C ALA A 28 9.24 -4.47 5.07
N LEU A 29 8.99 -3.29 4.49
CA LEU A 29 7.69 -2.62 4.53
C LEU A 29 6.59 -3.47 3.88
N ILE A 30 6.87 -4.00 2.69
CA ILE A 30 5.94 -4.86 1.96
C ILE A 30 5.64 -6.13 2.75
N ALA A 31 6.67 -6.81 3.27
CA ALA A 31 6.52 -8.03 4.05
C ALA A 31 5.73 -7.78 5.33
N PHE A 32 5.99 -6.68 6.02
CA PHE A 32 5.23 -6.28 7.21
C PHE A 32 3.76 -6.02 6.89
N TYR A 33 3.49 -5.26 5.82
CA TYR A 33 2.13 -5.01 5.37
C TYR A 33 1.40 -6.32 5.00
N PHE A 34 2.07 -7.21 4.27
CA PHE A 34 1.53 -8.53 3.93
C PHE A 34 1.24 -9.38 5.17
N ALA A 35 2.11 -9.36 6.17
CA ALA A 35 1.89 -10.06 7.43
C ALA A 35 0.64 -9.55 8.16
N VAL A 36 0.41 -8.23 8.17
CA VAL A 36 -0.82 -7.63 8.71
C VAL A 36 -2.05 -8.10 7.94
N LEU A 37 -2.00 -8.12 6.60
CA LEU A 37 -3.11 -8.62 5.79
C LEU A 37 -3.43 -10.09 6.06
N VAL A 38 -2.40 -10.95 6.14
CA VAL A 38 -2.59 -12.37 6.46
C VAL A 38 -3.15 -12.55 7.87
N LEU A 39 -2.69 -11.77 8.85
CA LEU A 39 -3.18 -11.82 10.21
C LEU A 39 -4.65 -11.39 10.31
N LEU A 40 -5.03 -10.30 9.64
CA LEU A 40 -6.42 -9.87 9.54
C LEU A 40 -7.28 -10.88 8.80
N TRP A 41 -6.80 -11.44 7.70
CA TRP A 41 -7.48 -12.49 6.95
C TRP A 41 -7.74 -13.74 7.81
N LEU A 42 -6.71 -14.23 8.51
CA LEU A 42 -6.84 -15.33 9.47
C LEU A 42 -7.84 -14.98 10.58
N PHE A 43 -7.77 -13.77 11.13
CA PHE A 43 -8.70 -13.32 12.17
C PHE A 43 -10.15 -13.33 11.67
N THR A 44 -10.42 -12.81 10.46
CA THR A 44 -11.77 -12.87 9.87
C THR A 44 -12.24 -14.31 9.63
N TYR A 45 -11.34 -15.20 9.19
CA TYR A 45 -11.64 -16.62 9.03
C TYR A 45 -12.03 -17.26 10.37
N PHE A 46 -11.31 -16.96 11.46
CA PHE A 46 -11.69 -17.44 12.80
C PHE A 46 -13.07 -16.92 13.22
N VAL A 47 -13.35 -15.63 13.01
CA VAL A 47 -14.65 -15.03 13.37
C VAL A 47 -15.81 -15.69 12.60
N GLU A 48 -15.60 -16.05 11.34
CA GLU A 48 -16.66 -16.64 10.50
C GLU A 48 -16.81 -18.16 10.70
N PHE A 49 -15.70 -18.89 10.82
CA PHE A 49 -15.71 -20.36 10.75
C PHE A 49 -15.43 -21.06 12.09
N LEU A 50 -14.96 -20.35 13.13
CA LEU A 50 -14.73 -20.94 14.45
C LEU A 50 -16.00 -20.86 15.30
N GLY A 51 -16.85 -21.90 15.22
CA GLY A 51 -18.02 -22.07 16.08
C GLY A 51 -19.36 -21.61 15.49
N ASN A 52 -19.38 -21.14 14.24
CA ASN A 52 -20.62 -20.86 13.49
C ASN A 52 -20.69 -21.74 12.23
N VAL A 53 -21.89 -22.20 11.87
CA VAL A 53 -22.10 -22.94 10.61
C VAL A 53 -21.94 -21.94 9.46
N PRO A 54 -21.17 -22.23 8.37
CA PRO A 54 -21.02 -21.31 7.26
C PRO A 54 -22.41 -20.92 6.78
N THR A 55 -22.82 -19.66 6.88
CA THR A 55 -24.15 -19.23 6.42
C THR A 55 -24.22 -19.45 4.91
N PRO A 56 -24.91 -20.48 4.40
CA PRO A 56 -25.11 -20.58 2.97
C PRO A 56 -26.24 -19.62 2.66
N VAL A 57 -25.91 -18.43 2.16
CA VAL A 57 -26.94 -17.49 1.73
C VAL A 57 -27.46 -17.93 0.37
N VAL A 58 -28.36 -18.92 0.36
CA VAL A 58 -29.27 -19.20 -0.74
C VAL A 58 -30.67 -19.26 -0.14
N VAL A 59 -31.37 -18.12 -0.20
CA VAL A 59 -32.82 -18.09 -0.04
C VAL A 59 -33.40 -18.54 -1.37
N ALA A 60 -34.02 -19.73 -1.38
CA ALA A 60 -34.84 -20.22 -2.48
C ALA A 60 -36.31 -19.85 -2.25
#